data_AF-A0A3M0ZM45-F1
#
_entry.id   AF-A0A3M0ZM45-F1
#
_cell.length_a   1.000
_cell.length_b   1.000
_cell.length_c   1.000
_cell.angle_alpha   90.00
_cell.angle_beta   90.00
_cell.angle_gamma   90.00
#
_symmetry.space_group_name_H-M   'P 1'
#
loop_
_entity.id
_entity.type
_entity.pdbx_description
1 polymer ?
#
loop_
_entity_poly.entity_id
_entity_poly.type
_entity_poly.pdbx_seq_one_letter_code
_entity_poly.pdbx_strand_id
1 'polypeptide(L)'
;MAELIEFTVADVVEVLSCARNLNAAIKNCLKREVPKGDPQEKFLKKLRECWKREGQERKEHFIRKEGGAYRESLLILACYAHSDFVKGISEKLVEKYADEFNETYEIKGEGISFKDAKQFKNLVKEILNEIKEGLKEEGLPQNPFMLNAVMAFIFEEPVLKVIISEFFIGNSAE
;
A
#
# COMPACT_ATOMS: atom_id res chain seq x y z
N MET A 1 -8.96 11.31 0.09
CA MET A 1 -8.45 9.96 0.38
C MET A 1 -9.23 8.97 -0.48
N ALA A 2 -8.52 8.22 -1.32
CA ALA A 2 -9.09 7.08 -2.02
C ALA A 2 -9.72 6.10 -1.02
N GLU A 3 -10.87 5.51 -1.37
CA GLU A 3 -11.36 4.33 -0.68
C GLU A 3 -10.31 3.23 -0.89
N LEU A 4 -9.71 2.78 0.20
CA LEU A 4 -8.71 1.71 0.20
C LEU A 4 -9.40 0.35 0.34
N ILE A 5 -8.77 -0.74 -0.10
CA ILE A 5 -9.26 -2.09 0.23
C ILE A 5 -9.34 -2.18 1.76
N GLU A 6 -10.46 -2.69 2.29
CA GLU A 6 -10.60 -2.86 3.73
C GLU A 6 -9.53 -3.82 4.26
N PHE A 7 -8.90 -3.44 5.37
CA PHE A 7 -7.89 -4.25 6.02
C PHE A 7 -8.05 -4.23 7.54
N THR A 8 -7.57 -5.28 8.16
CA THR A 8 -7.68 -5.52 9.59
C THR A 8 -6.41 -5.09 10.33
N VAL A 9 -6.51 -5.04 11.66
CA VAL A 9 -5.37 -4.86 12.56
C VAL A 9 -4.34 -5.99 12.36
N ALA A 10 -4.80 -7.22 12.15
CA ALA A 10 -3.93 -8.38 11.96
C ALA A 10 -3.09 -8.23 10.68
N ASP A 11 -3.69 -7.73 9.60
CA ASP A 11 -3.00 -7.52 8.32
C ASP A 11 -1.81 -6.57 8.47
N VAL A 12 -1.99 -5.47 9.22
CA VAL A 12 -0.92 -4.50 9.52
C VAL A 12 0.18 -5.15 10.34
N VAL A 13 -0.19 -5.88 11.39
CA VAL A 13 0.77 -6.49 12.30
C VAL A 13 1.60 -7.56 11.60
N GLU A 14 0.97 -8.37 10.76
CA GLU A 14 1.63 -9.38 9.92
C GLU A 14 2.67 -8.71 9.01
N VAL A 15 2.24 -7.74 8.18
CA VAL A 15 3.12 -7.07 7.20
C VAL A 15 4.30 -6.38 7.86
N LEU A 16 4.09 -5.64 8.95
CA LEU A 16 5.18 -4.96 9.64
C LEU A 16 6.11 -5.94 10.37
N SER A 17 5.62 -7.12 10.76
CA SER A 17 6.44 -8.15 11.42
C SER A 17 7.29 -8.95 10.43
N CYS A 18 6.87 -9.07 9.16
CA CYS A 18 7.67 -9.66 8.08
C CYS A 18 8.81 -8.75 7.59
N ALA A 19 8.86 -7.49 8.00
CA ALA A 19 9.88 -6.56 7.55
C ALA A 19 11.28 -6.96 8.03
N ARG A 20 12.23 -7.12 7.11
CA ARG A 20 13.63 -7.46 7.42
C ARG A 20 14.27 -6.48 8.41
N ASN A 21 13.92 -5.19 8.33
CA ASN A 21 14.41 -4.16 9.25
C ASN A 21 13.42 -3.00 9.44
N LEU A 22 12.32 -3.26 10.16
CA LEU A 22 11.31 -2.24 10.46
C LEU A 22 11.89 -0.99 11.15
N ASN A 23 12.90 -1.14 12.00
CA ASN A 23 13.52 -0.01 12.70
C ASN A 23 14.23 0.96 11.74
N ALA A 24 14.87 0.46 10.69
CA ALA A 24 15.45 1.31 9.65
C ALA A 24 14.35 1.98 8.82
N ALA A 25 13.30 1.23 8.46
CA ALA A 25 12.15 1.76 7.73
C ALA A 25 11.47 2.93 8.47
N ILE A 26 11.21 2.79 9.77
CA ILE A 26 10.63 3.87 10.59
C ILE A 26 11.54 5.10 10.60
N LYS A 27 12.86 4.93 10.74
CA LYS A 27 13.80 6.06 10.72
C LYS A 27 13.79 6.78 9.38
N ASN A 28 13.72 6.04 8.26
CA ASN A 28 13.67 6.61 6.93
C ASN A 28 12.36 7.36 6.69
N CYS A 29 11.23 6.76 7.06
CA CYS A 29 9.91 7.40 6.98
C CYS A 29 9.87 8.70 7.83
N LEU A 30 10.32 8.64 9.09
CA LEU A 30 10.43 9.83 9.95
C LEU A 30 11.32 10.94 9.37
N LYS A 31 12.36 10.59 8.62
CA LYS A 31 13.30 11.56 8.04
C LYS A 31 12.76 12.21 6.77
N ARG A 32 11.98 11.48 5.98
CA ARG A 32 11.59 11.88 4.61
C ARG A 32 10.16 12.39 4.51
N GLU A 33 9.25 11.78 5.27
CA GLU A 33 7.80 11.95 5.07
C GLU A 33 7.15 12.76 6.19
N VAL A 34 7.77 12.81 7.37
CA VAL A 34 7.15 13.39 8.57
C VAL A 34 7.84 14.70 8.97
N PRO A 35 7.16 15.85 8.84
CA PRO A 35 7.68 17.12 9.35
C PRO A 35 7.90 17.09 10.86
N LYS A 36 8.93 17.82 11.32
CA LYS A 36 9.21 17.92 12.76
C LYS A 36 8.04 18.57 13.49
N GLY A 37 7.57 17.93 14.56
CA GLY A 37 6.43 18.41 15.35
C GLY A 37 5.07 17.90 14.89
N ASP A 38 5.02 17.14 13.78
CA ASP A 38 3.79 16.50 13.33
C ASP A 38 3.35 15.38 14.30
N PRO A 39 2.05 15.24 14.62
CA PRO A 39 1.54 14.14 15.44
C PRO A 39 1.97 12.74 14.97
N GLN A 40 2.15 12.54 13.66
CA GLN A 40 2.66 11.30 13.06
C GLN A 40 4.06 10.93 13.59
N GLU A 41 4.88 11.92 13.94
CA GLU A 41 6.22 11.72 14.50
C GLU A 41 6.13 10.93 15.82
N LYS A 42 5.19 11.32 16.69
CA LYS A 42 4.95 10.66 17.97
C LYS A 42 4.38 9.26 17.77
N PHE A 43 3.47 9.09 16.81
CA PHE A 43 2.91 7.79 16.46
C PHE A 43 4.00 6.80 16.02
N LEU A 44 4.82 7.16 15.03
CA LEU A 44 5.88 6.28 14.51
C LEU A 44 6.95 5.97 15.56
N LYS A 45 7.28 6.92 16.45
CA LYS A 45 8.19 6.68 17.59
C LYS A 45 7.63 5.66 18.56
N LYS A 46 6.35 5.76 18.93
CA LYS A 46 5.68 4.77 19.78
C LYS A 46 5.56 3.41 19.10
N LEU A 47 5.23 3.38 17.81
CA LEU A 47 5.18 2.14 17.02
C LEU A 47 6.52 1.41 17.07
N ARG A 48 7.62 2.16 16.88
CA ARG A 48 8.98 1.63 16.99
C ARG A 48 9.28 1.02 18.37
N GLU A 49 8.82 1.65 19.44
CA GLU A 49 9.00 1.15 20.81
C GLU A 49 8.19 -0.14 21.03
N CYS A 50 6.93 -0.16 20.60
CA CYS A 50 6.06 -1.32 20.66
C CYS A 50 6.69 -2.52 19.91
N TRP A 51 7.22 -2.31 18.70
CA TRP A 51 7.81 -3.40 17.91
C TRP A 51 9.16 -3.92 18.41
N LYS A 52 9.84 -3.21 19.31
CA LYS A 52 11.13 -3.65 19.86
C LYS A 52 11.01 -4.62 21.04
N ARG A 53 9.94 -4.52 21.83
CA ARG A 53 9.89 -5.11 23.18
C ARG A 53 8.60 -5.85 23.49
N GLU A 54 7.60 -5.79 22.63
CA GLU A 54 6.26 -6.27 22.96
C GLU A 54 5.84 -7.46 22.11
N GLY A 55 5.02 -8.33 22.73
CA GLY A 55 4.39 -9.47 22.07
C GLY A 55 3.29 -9.06 21.11
N GLN A 56 2.79 -10.03 20.34
CA GLN A 56 1.81 -9.82 19.28
C GLN A 56 0.53 -9.10 19.75
N GLU A 57 -0.06 -9.51 20.88
CA GLU A 57 -1.28 -8.90 21.41
C GLU A 57 -1.15 -7.39 21.66
N ARG A 58 0.01 -6.94 22.12
CA ARG A 58 0.25 -5.51 22.37
C ARG A 58 0.41 -4.73 21.08
N LYS A 59 1.07 -5.32 20.06
CA LYS A 59 1.16 -4.74 18.72
C LYS A 59 -0.23 -4.54 18.12
N GLU A 60 -1.07 -5.58 18.20
CA GLU A 60 -2.46 -5.51 17.75
C GLU A 60 -3.25 -4.45 18.53
N HIS A 61 -3.13 -4.41 19.86
CA HIS A 61 -3.79 -3.40 20.68
C HIS A 61 -3.36 -1.98 20.29
N PHE A 62 -2.07 -1.76 20.04
CA PHE A 62 -1.54 -0.47 19.61
C PHE A 62 -2.13 -0.04 18.27
N ILE A 63 -2.12 -0.92 17.26
CA ILE A 63 -2.68 -0.61 15.94
C ILE A 63 -4.20 -0.42 16.00
N ARG A 64 -4.92 -1.21 16.81
CA ARG A 64 -6.36 -1.02 17.02
C ARG A 64 -6.68 0.35 17.62
N LYS A 65 -5.84 0.82 18.55
CA LYS A 65 -6.05 2.08 19.27
C LYS A 65 -5.68 3.32 18.45
N GLU A 66 -4.55 3.27 17.75
CA GLU A 66 -3.97 4.46 17.11
C GLU A 66 -3.98 4.37 15.58
N GLY A 67 -3.93 3.16 15.01
CA GLY A 67 -3.68 2.94 13.59
C GLY A 67 -4.71 3.55 12.65
N GLY A 68 -5.98 3.63 13.06
CA GLY A 68 -7.05 4.24 12.26
C GLY A 68 -6.81 5.72 11.95
N ALA A 69 -6.25 6.48 12.91
CA ALA A 69 -5.94 7.90 12.73
C ALA A 69 -4.69 8.14 11.86
N TYR A 70 -3.84 7.13 11.70
CA TYR A 70 -2.55 7.22 11.01
C TYR A 70 -2.44 6.19 9.87
N ARG A 71 -3.57 5.92 9.21
CA ARG A 71 -3.69 4.88 8.17
C ARG A 71 -2.72 5.12 7.02
N GLU A 72 -2.61 6.36 6.53
CA GLU A 72 -1.69 6.74 5.46
C GLU A 72 -0.23 6.54 5.88
N SER A 73 0.15 6.98 7.08
CA SER A 73 1.50 6.78 7.61
C SER A 73 1.87 5.30 7.73
N LEU A 74 0.90 4.43 8.03
CA LEU A 74 1.11 2.98 8.05
C LEU A 74 1.39 2.43 6.66
N LEU A 75 0.64 2.85 5.64
CA LEU A 75 0.87 2.42 4.24
C LEU A 75 2.24 2.88 3.74
N ILE A 76 2.58 4.15 3.97
CA ILE A 76 3.90 4.70 3.64
C ILE A 76 4.99 3.90 4.36
N LEU A 77 4.80 3.63 5.65
CA LEU A 77 5.76 2.81 6.42
C LEU A 77 5.91 1.41 5.81
N ALA A 78 4.85 0.77 5.33
CA ALA A 78 4.93 -0.53 4.66
C ALA A 78 5.80 -0.46 3.38
N CYS A 79 5.68 0.60 2.59
CA CYS A 79 6.55 0.83 1.43
C CYS A 79 8.03 0.96 1.83
N TYR A 80 8.33 1.64 2.93
CA TYR A 80 9.69 1.73 3.46
C TYR A 80 10.17 0.42 4.09
N ALA A 81 9.27 -0.38 4.68
CA ALA A 81 9.58 -1.64 5.34
C ALA A 81 9.95 -2.74 4.35
N HIS A 82 9.39 -2.66 3.15
CA HIS A 82 9.55 -3.63 2.06
C HIS A 82 10.06 -2.95 0.79
N SER A 83 10.95 -1.96 0.94
CA SER A 83 11.34 -1.05 -0.15
C SER A 83 11.96 -1.75 -1.35
N ASP A 84 12.72 -2.83 -1.13
CA ASP A 84 13.40 -3.55 -2.21
C ASP A 84 12.37 -4.21 -3.12
N PHE A 85 11.38 -4.88 -2.53
CA PHE A 85 10.26 -5.46 -3.28
C PHE A 85 9.44 -4.38 -3.99
N VAL A 86 9.00 -3.35 -3.25
CA VAL A 86 8.11 -2.31 -3.78
C VAL A 86 8.75 -1.56 -4.96
N LYS A 87 10.05 -1.26 -4.88
CA LYS A 87 10.77 -0.65 -6.00
C LYS A 87 10.93 -1.61 -7.17
N GLY A 88 11.39 -2.84 -6.90
CA GLY A 88 11.62 -3.83 -7.96
C GLY A 88 10.35 -4.15 -8.74
N ILE A 89 9.21 -4.36 -8.04
CA ILE A 89 7.94 -4.60 -8.71
C ILE A 89 7.44 -3.36 -9.47
N SER A 90 7.61 -2.16 -8.91
CA SER A 90 7.21 -0.92 -9.58
C SER A 90 8.01 -0.69 -10.87
N GLU A 91 9.33 -0.88 -10.83
CA GLU A 91 10.20 -0.76 -12.01
C GLU A 91 9.80 -1.76 -13.10
N LYS A 92 9.63 -3.04 -12.72
CA LYS A 92 9.17 -4.10 -13.63
C LYS A 92 7.82 -3.77 -14.29
N LEU A 93 6.87 -3.28 -13.51
CA LEU A 93 5.53 -2.96 -14.01
C LEU A 93 5.54 -1.73 -14.93
N VAL A 94 6.32 -0.70 -14.60
CA VAL A 94 6.48 0.48 -15.45
C VAL A 94 7.10 0.08 -16.79
N GLU A 95 8.19 -0.68 -16.77
CA GLU A 95 8.86 -1.13 -18.00
C GLU A 95 7.95 -1.98 -18.90
N LYS A 96 7.07 -2.80 -18.30
CA LYS A 96 6.21 -3.72 -19.04
C LYS A 96 4.91 -3.10 -19.52
N TYR A 97 4.32 -2.19 -18.74
CA TYR A 97 2.92 -1.78 -18.93
C TYR A 97 2.69 -0.27 -19.05
N ALA A 98 3.65 0.61 -18.74
CA ALA A 98 3.36 2.04 -18.59
C ALA A 98 2.78 2.68 -19.85
N ASP A 99 3.37 2.43 -21.02
CA ASP A 99 2.94 3.03 -22.29
C ASP A 99 1.51 2.58 -22.64
N GLU A 100 1.29 1.27 -22.72
CA GLU A 100 -0.03 0.71 -23.03
C GLU A 100 -1.09 1.12 -22.00
N PHE A 101 -0.74 1.13 -20.71
CA PHE A 101 -1.68 1.50 -19.64
C PHE A 101 -2.09 2.96 -19.74
N ASN A 102 -1.16 3.88 -19.97
CA ASN A 102 -1.43 5.31 -20.09
C ASN A 102 -2.21 5.67 -21.37
N GLU A 103 -2.19 4.82 -22.39
CA GLU A 103 -3.03 4.99 -23.59
C GLU A 103 -4.51 4.65 -23.32
N THR A 104 -4.82 3.89 -22.27
CA THR A 104 -6.20 3.45 -21.99
C THR A 104 -7.07 4.47 -21.27
N TYR A 105 -6.50 5.54 -20.70
CA TYR A 105 -7.23 6.56 -19.95
C TYR A 105 -6.61 7.96 -20.07
N GLU A 106 -7.34 8.95 -19.58
CA GLU A 106 -6.86 10.31 -19.35
C GLU A 106 -7.30 10.79 -17.97
N ILE A 107 -6.41 11.47 -17.25
CA ILE A 107 -6.75 12.13 -16.00
C ILE A 107 -7.48 13.45 -16.31
N LYS A 108 -8.68 13.62 -15.75
CA LYS A 108 -9.48 14.85 -15.87
C LYS A 108 -9.89 15.33 -14.48
N GLY A 109 -9.19 16.35 -13.99
CA GLY A 109 -9.40 16.84 -12.62
C GLY A 109 -9.09 15.76 -11.59
N GLU A 110 -10.06 15.42 -10.74
CA GLU A 110 -9.91 14.41 -9.69
C GLU A 110 -10.25 12.97 -10.12
N GLY A 111 -10.64 12.76 -11.38
CA GLY A 111 -11.05 11.45 -11.90
C GLY A 111 -10.33 11.08 -13.19
N ILE A 112 -10.72 9.93 -13.76
CA ILE A 112 -10.21 9.46 -15.06
C ILE A 112 -11.36 9.31 -16.07
N SER A 113 -11.03 9.52 -17.34
CA SER A 113 -11.88 9.26 -18.49
C SER A 113 -11.26 8.11 -19.28
N PHE A 114 -12.01 7.05 -19.52
CA PHE A 114 -11.49 5.92 -20.31
C PHE A 114 -11.45 6.24 -21.80
N LYS A 115 -10.33 5.90 -22.43
CA LYS A 115 -10.19 5.77 -23.89
C LYS A 115 -10.53 4.35 -24.33
N ASP A 116 -10.04 3.36 -23.58
CA ASP A 116 -10.39 1.95 -23.73
C ASP A 116 -10.56 1.30 -22.34
N ALA A 117 -11.80 1.24 -21.88
CA ALA A 117 -12.12 0.66 -20.58
C ALA A 117 -11.86 -0.85 -20.51
N LYS A 118 -11.96 -1.58 -21.64
CA LYS A 118 -11.75 -3.03 -21.65
C LYS A 118 -10.26 -3.35 -21.54
N GLN A 119 -9.43 -2.65 -22.31
CA GLN A 119 -7.98 -2.78 -22.23
C GLN A 119 -7.46 -2.33 -20.86
N PHE A 120 -7.97 -1.21 -20.32
CA PHE A 120 -7.65 -0.76 -18.96
C PHE A 120 -7.90 -1.89 -17.94
N LYS A 121 -9.10 -2.48 -17.96
CA LYS A 121 -9.44 -3.54 -17.01
C LYS A 121 -8.57 -4.79 -17.17
N ASN A 122 -8.21 -5.17 -18.40
CA ASN A 122 -7.32 -6.30 -18.65
C ASN A 122 -5.92 -6.04 -18.07
N LEU A 123 -5.33 -4.89 -18.37
CA LEU A 123 -4.01 -4.50 -17.86
C LEU A 123 -3.99 -4.43 -16.33
N VAL A 124 -5.02 -3.86 -15.70
CA VAL A 124 -5.12 -3.85 -14.22
C VAL A 124 -5.13 -5.27 -13.65
N LYS A 125 -5.86 -6.22 -14.25
CA LYS A 125 -5.87 -7.62 -13.78
C LYS A 125 -4.48 -8.24 -13.88
N GLU A 126 -3.77 -8.02 -14.97
CA GLU A 126 -2.42 -8.52 -15.16
C GLU A 126 -1.44 -7.91 -14.14
N ILE A 127 -1.49 -6.59 -13.95
CA ILE A 127 -0.67 -5.89 -12.96
C ILE A 127 -0.95 -6.41 -11.55
N LEU A 128 -2.22 -6.59 -11.17
CA LEU A 128 -2.59 -7.12 -9.86
C LEU A 128 -2.11 -8.57 -9.66
N ASN A 129 -2.12 -9.39 -10.72
CA ASN A 129 -1.59 -10.75 -10.66
C ASN A 129 -0.07 -10.74 -10.49
N GLU A 130 0.66 -9.91 -11.26
CA GLU A 130 2.11 -9.75 -11.13
C GLU A 130 2.51 -9.26 -9.73
N ILE A 131 1.75 -8.34 -9.13
CA ILE A 131 1.96 -7.91 -7.74
C ILE A 131 1.80 -9.10 -6.77
N LYS A 132 0.71 -9.88 -6.90
CA LYS A 132 0.43 -11.02 -6.02
C LYS A 132 1.48 -12.13 -6.18
N GLU A 133 1.89 -12.43 -7.40
CA GLU A 133 2.95 -13.40 -7.69
C GLU A 133 4.29 -12.93 -7.12
N GLY A 134 4.66 -11.67 -7.32
CA GLY A 134 5.88 -11.12 -6.75
C GLY A 134 5.88 -11.15 -5.21
N LEU A 135 4.76 -10.82 -4.57
CA LEU A 135 4.60 -10.93 -3.11
C LEU A 135 4.79 -12.39 -2.65
N LYS A 136 4.22 -13.35 -3.38
CA LYS A 136 4.35 -14.78 -3.09
C LYS A 136 5.80 -15.26 -3.23
N GLU A 137 6.50 -14.85 -4.28
CA GLU A 137 7.89 -15.22 -4.55
C GLU A 137 8.85 -14.71 -3.46
N GLU A 138 8.64 -13.48 -2.97
CA GLU A 138 9.41 -12.90 -1.87
C GLU A 138 8.97 -13.39 -0.48
N GLY A 139 7.94 -14.24 -0.40
CA GLY A 139 7.39 -14.73 0.86
C GLY A 139 6.74 -13.62 1.71
N LEU A 140 6.22 -12.58 1.07
CA LEU A 140 5.55 -11.45 1.70
C LEU A 140 4.03 -11.69 1.81
N PRO A 141 3.36 -11.09 2.82
CA PRO A 141 1.91 -11.21 2.96
C PRO A 141 1.16 -10.62 1.75
N GLN A 142 0.19 -11.37 1.23
CA GLN A 142 -0.70 -10.95 0.14
C GLN A 142 -2.01 -10.35 0.67
N ASN A 143 -1.99 -9.85 1.91
CA ASN A 143 -3.17 -9.34 2.57
C ASN A 143 -3.55 -7.92 2.05
N PRO A 144 -4.78 -7.46 2.31
CA PRO A 144 -5.25 -6.16 1.81
C PRO A 144 -4.39 -4.96 2.22
N PHE A 145 -3.74 -4.99 3.39
CA PHE A 145 -2.87 -3.89 3.82
C PHE A 145 -1.62 -3.79 2.94
N MET A 146 -0.97 -4.92 2.65
CA MET A 146 0.20 -4.93 1.75
C MET A 146 -0.18 -4.53 0.33
N LEU A 147 -1.29 -5.06 -0.19
CA LEU A 147 -1.78 -4.71 -1.53
C LEU A 147 -2.08 -3.22 -1.65
N ASN A 148 -2.74 -2.62 -0.66
CA ASN A 148 -2.97 -1.17 -0.64
C ASN A 148 -1.66 -0.38 -0.68
N ALA A 149 -0.66 -0.78 0.11
CA ALA A 149 0.63 -0.07 0.14
C ALA A 149 1.34 -0.12 -1.22
N VAL A 150 1.36 -1.29 -1.86
CA VAL A 150 2.00 -1.48 -3.18
C VAL A 150 1.24 -0.72 -4.26
N MET A 151 -0.09 -0.85 -4.30
CA MET A 151 -0.92 -0.14 -5.30
C MET A 151 -0.86 1.37 -5.14
N ALA A 152 -0.90 1.89 -3.91
CA ALA A 152 -0.79 3.33 -3.66
C ALA A 152 0.59 3.89 -4.01
N PHE A 153 1.62 3.04 -4.06
CA PHE A 153 2.94 3.43 -4.56
C PHE A 153 3.00 3.45 -6.09
N ILE A 154 2.32 2.52 -6.76
CA ILE A 154 2.39 2.34 -8.22
C ILE A 154 1.43 3.28 -8.96
N PHE A 155 0.22 3.47 -8.45
CA PHE A 155 -0.84 4.19 -9.15
C PHE A 155 -1.09 5.58 -8.57
N GLU A 156 -1.34 6.55 -9.44
CA GLU A 156 -1.83 7.86 -9.05
C GLU A 156 -3.22 7.77 -8.39
N GLU A 157 -3.53 8.67 -7.44
CA GLU A 157 -4.77 8.61 -6.65
C GLU A 157 -6.05 8.51 -7.50
N PRO A 158 -6.24 9.27 -8.60
CA PRO A 158 -7.45 9.15 -9.44
C PRO A 158 -7.60 7.75 -10.05
N VAL A 159 -6.50 7.14 -10.47
CA VAL A 159 -6.47 5.79 -11.05
C VAL A 159 -6.73 4.75 -9.98
N LEU A 160 -6.06 4.88 -8.83
CA LEU A 160 -6.21 3.99 -7.69
C LEU A 160 -7.67 3.91 -7.21
N LYS A 161 -8.37 5.05 -7.12
CA LYS A 161 -9.80 5.09 -6.75
C LYS A 161 -10.65 4.21 -7.65
N VAL A 162 -10.42 4.31 -8.96
CA VAL A 162 -11.17 3.53 -9.95
C VAL A 162 -10.80 2.05 -9.88
N ILE A 163 -9.52 1.72 -9.73
CA ILE A 163 -9.08 0.32 -9.54
C ILE A 163 -9.78 -0.29 -8.31
N ILE A 164 -9.80 0.42 -7.18
CA ILE A 164 -10.39 -0.12 -5.96
C ILE A 164 -11.91 -0.29 -6.09
N SER A 165 -12.58 0.71 -6.65
CA SER A 165 -14.02 0.66 -6.90
C SER A 165 -14.41 -0.51 -7.82
N GLU A 166 -13.71 -0.69 -8.94
CA GLU A 166 -14.04 -1.69 -9.96
C GLU A 166 -13.64 -3.13 -9.58
N PHE A 167 -12.53 -3.31 -8.87
CA PHE A 167 -11.95 -4.64 -8.65
C PHE A 167 -12.18 -5.20 -7.24
N PHE A 168 -12.48 -4.34 -6.26
CA PHE A 168 -12.54 -4.75 -4.86
C PHE A 168 -13.87 -4.41 -4.17
N ILE A 169 -14.55 -3.33 -4.58
CA ILE A 169 -15.85 -2.94 -4.02
C ILE A 169 -17.01 -3.36 -4.93
N GLY A 170 -16.83 -3.27 -6.25
CA GLY A 170 -17.85 -3.54 -7.27
C GLY A 170 -18.28 -5.01 -7.43
N ASN A 171 -17.59 -5.96 -6.79
CA ASN A 171 -17.96 -7.38 -6.80
C ASN A 171 -18.79 -7.82 -5.57
N SER A 172 -19.21 -6.89 -4.71
CA SER A 172 -20.03 -7.20 -3.52
C SER A 172 -21.55 -7.11 -3.75
N ALA A 173 -21.99 -6.99 -5.01
CA ALA A 173 -23.40 -6.76 -5.36
C ALA A 173 -23.98 -7.74 -6.41
N GLU A 174 -23.42 -8.95 -6.54
CA GLU A 174 -24.06 -10.08 -7.26
C GLU A 174 -24.22 -11.31 -6.36
#